data_AF-A0A2K3KL04-F1
#
_entry.id   AF-A0A2K3KL04-F1
#
_cell.length_a   1.000
_cell.length_b   1.000
_cell.length_c   1.000
_cell.angle_alpha   90.00
_cell.angle_beta   90.00
_cell.angle_gamma   90.00
#
_symmetry.space_group_name_H-M   'P 1'
#
loop_
_entity.id
_entity.type
_entity.pdbx_description
1 polymer ?
#
loop_
_entity_poly.entity_id
_entity_poly.type
_entity_poly.pdbx_seq_one_letter_code
_entity_poly.pdbx_strand_id
1 'polypeptide(L)' 'MAGSSSSSTKIPPFMFKYLQIVGNEMEFPESQLTLLPEKMVDFDSLKENGFDVKPYFSAQGWDKYFDMLNGPIYPDL' A
#
# COMPACT_ATOMS: atom_id res chain seq x y z
N MET A 1 10.41 -23.61 -29.32
CA MET A 1 10.08 -22.17 -29.29
C MET A 1 8.91 -21.98 -28.35
N ALA A 2 9.13 -21.30 -27.23
CA ALA A 2 8.13 -20.64 -26.39
C ALA A 2 8.91 -19.60 -25.57
N GLY A 3 8.60 -18.33 -25.77
CA GLY A 3 9.41 -17.21 -25.25
C GLY A 3 9.21 -17.00 -23.75
N SER A 4 10.31 -16.83 -23.02
CA SER A 4 10.30 -16.27 -21.67
C SER A 4 9.99 -14.77 -21.75
N SER A 5 8.85 -14.33 -21.23
CA SER A 5 8.61 -12.91 -20.96
C SER A 5 9.36 -12.51 -19.69
N SER A 6 10.53 -11.90 -19.83
CA SER A 6 11.19 -11.20 -18.73
C SER A 6 10.54 -9.83 -18.57
N SER A 7 9.53 -9.70 -17.71
CA SER A 7 9.10 -8.39 -17.22
C SER A 7 10.17 -7.87 -16.25
N SER A 8 11.23 -7.28 -16.80
CA SER A 8 12.14 -6.48 -16.01
C SER A 8 11.38 -5.22 -15.60
N THR A 9 10.87 -5.18 -14.38
CA THR A 9 10.43 -3.93 -13.74
C THR A 9 11.70 -3.13 -13.53
N LYS A 10 12.09 -2.36 -14.55
CA LYS A 10 13.31 -1.55 -14.54
C LYS A 10 13.04 -0.37 -13.62
N ILE A 11 13.32 -0.55 -12.34
CA ILE A 11 13.46 0.55 -11.39
C ILE A 11 14.32 1.61 -12.08
N PRO A 12 13.87 2.88 -12.15
CA PRO A 12 14.58 3.88 -12.92
C PRO A 12 16.04 4.01 -12.45
N PRO A 13 17.02 4.05 -13.37
CA PRO A 13 18.44 4.05 -13.02
C PRO A 13 18.85 5.15 -12.04
N PHE A 14 18.10 6.26 -12.00
CA PHE A 14 18.36 7.38 -11.09
C PHE A 14 18.17 7.02 -9.60
N MET A 15 17.32 6.04 -9.30
CA MET A 15 17.04 5.59 -7.92
C MET A 15 18.28 4.94 -7.28
N PHE A 16 19.11 4.25 -8.08
CA PHE A 16 20.28 3.52 -7.59
C PHE A 16 21.52 4.38 -7.35
N LYS A 17 21.52 5.65 -7.79
CA LYS A 17 22.74 6.48 -7.78
C LYS A 17 23.34 6.67 -6.37
N TYR A 18 22.52 6.54 -5.33
CA TYR A 18 22.93 6.67 -3.92
C TYR A 18 22.45 5.52 -3.01
N LEU A 19 21.83 4.47 -3.57
CA LEU A 19 21.35 3.33 -2.79
C LEU A 19 22.40 2.21 -2.80
N GLN A 20 22.96 1.93 -1.64
CA GLN A 20 23.79 0.74 -1.42
C GLN A 20 22.90 -0.35 -0.83
N ILE A 21 22.57 -1.37 -1.62
CA ILE A 21 21.89 -2.57 -1.11
C ILE A 21 22.90 -3.30 -0.24
N VAL A 22 22.64 -3.37 1.07
CA VAL A 22 23.51 -4.05 2.04
C VAL A 22 22.93 -5.45 2.25
N GLY A 23 23.78 -6.48 2.16
CA GLY A 23 23.40 -7.89 1.95
C GLY A 23 22.61 -8.62 3.05
N ASN A 24 21.77 -7.92 3.82
CA ASN A 24 20.72 -8.53 4.61
C ASN A 24 19.41 -8.58 3.79
N GLU A 25 19.48 -9.22 2.63
CA GLU A 25 18.36 -9.41 1.72
C GLU A 25 17.52 -10.61 2.16
N MET A 26 16.19 -10.51 2.00
CA MET A 26 15.26 -11.62 2.26
C MET A 26 14.54 -11.93 0.95
N GLU A 27 14.76 -13.11 0.40
CA GLU A 27 14.00 -13.61 -0.74
C GLU A 27 12.66 -14.19 -0.24
N PHE A 28 11.55 -13.69 -0.76
CA PHE A 28 10.23 -14.26 -0.54
C PHE A 28 9.42 -14.22 -1.85
N PRO A 29 8.49 -15.16 -2.06
CA PRO A 29 7.61 -15.14 -3.22
C PRO A 29 6.73 -13.89 -3.22
N GLU A 30 6.63 -13.21 -4.37
CA GLU A 30 5.74 -12.05 -4.54
C GLU A 30 4.28 -12.38 -4.22
N SER A 31 3.85 -13.62 -4.46
CA SER A 31 2.52 -14.12 -4.09
C SER A 31 2.24 -14.13 -2.57
N GLN A 32 3.28 -13.98 -1.73
CA GLN A 32 3.14 -13.83 -0.29
C GLN A 32 3.05 -12.36 0.16
N LEU A 33 3.30 -11.40 -0.74
CA LEU A 33 3.06 -10.00 -0.46
C LEU A 33 1.58 -9.68 -0.55
N THR A 34 1.05 -9.02 0.49
CA THR A 34 -0.28 -8.42 0.45
C THR A 34 -0.12 -6.91 0.45
N LEU A 35 -0.60 -6.24 -0.60
CA LEU A 35 -0.66 -4.79 -0.61
C LEU A 35 -1.72 -4.33 0.39
N LEU A 36 -1.31 -3.54 1.38
CA LEU A 36 -2.22 -2.92 2.32
C LEU A 36 -2.48 -1.48 1.85
N PRO A 37 -3.74 -1.10 1.57
CA PRO A 37 -4.08 0.28 1.28
C PRO A 37 -3.73 1.17 2.47
N GLU A 38 -3.12 2.32 2.19
CA GLU A 38 -3.02 3.37 3.19
C GLU A 38 -4.43 3.88 3.52
N LYS A 39 -4.81 3.75 4.79
CA LYS A 39 -6.01 4.38 5.33
C LYS A 39 -5.60 5.65 6.08
N MET A 40 -6.12 6.79 5.68
CA MET A 40 -5.83 8.07 6.35
C MET A 40 -6.40 8.12 7.77
N VAL A 41 -7.50 7.41 8.02
CA VAL A 41 -8.04 7.18 9.36
C VAL A 41 -8.39 5.71 9.51
N ASP A 42 -7.76 5.06 10.47
CA ASP A 42 -8.10 3.69 10.84
C ASP A 42 -9.19 3.67 11.92
N PHE A 43 -10.44 3.74 11.48
CA PHE A 43 -11.60 3.66 12.36
C PHE A 43 -11.73 2.30 13.07
N ASP A 44 -11.17 1.24 12.49
CA ASP A 44 -11.26 -0.12 13.05
C ASP A 44 -10.34 -0.20 14.28
N SER A 45 -9.08 0.24 14.15
CA SER A 45 -8.14 0.36 15.28
C SER A 45 -8.64 1.32 16.36
N LEU A 46 -9.21 2.47 15.98
CA LEU A 46 -9.75 3.41 16.98
C LEU A 46 -10.86 2.76 17.81
N LYS A 47 -11.76 2.03 17.16
CA LYS A 47 -12.84 1.30 17.83
C LYS A 47 -12.32 0.22 18.76
N GLU A 48 -11.32 -0.56 18.33
CA GLU A 48 -10.68 -1.59 19.17
C GLU A 48 -10.01 -0.99 20.41
N ASN A 49 -9.52 0.25 20.32
CA ASN A 49 -8.95 1.01 21.44
C ASN A 49 -9.99 1.80 22.26
N GLY A 50 -11.30 1.56 22.05
CA GLY A 50 -12.38 2.17 22.82
C GLY A 50 -12.87 3.52 22.29
N PHE A 51 -12.43 3.95 21.11
CA PHE A 51 -12.84 5.18 20.45
C PHE A 51 -13.74 4.90 19.24
N ASP A 52 -15.03 4.65 19.47
CA ASP A 52 -16.01 4.47 18.39
C ASP A 52 -16.49 5.81 17.84
N VAL A 53 -15.64 6.47 17.05
CA VAL A 53 -15.91 7.80 16.50
C VAL A 53 -16.49 7.80 15.09
N LYS A 54 -16.44 6.67 14.39
CA LYS A 54 -16.92 6.52 13.01
C LYS A 54 -18.37 6.98 12.82
N PRO A 55 -19.33 6.63 13.70
CA PRO A 55 -20.74 7.02 13.53
C PRO A 55 -20.96 8.53 13.47
N TYR A 56 -20.16 9.33 14.20
CA TYR A 56 -20.29 10.79 14.20
C TYR A 56 -19.95 11.40 12.84
N PHE A 57 -18.96 10.85 12.14
CA PHE A 57 -18.54 11.32 10.82
C PHE A 57 -19.47 10.81 9.71
N SER A 58 -19.90 9.54 9.79
CA SER A 58 -20.86 8.98 8.84
C SER A 58 -22.22 9.69 8.91
N ALA A 59 -22.68 10.06 10.11
CA ALA A 59 -23.92 10.85 10.28
C ALA A 59 -23.84 12.24 9.63
N GLN A 60 -22.63 12.79 9.44
CA GLN A 60 -22.39 14.06 8.76
C GLN A 60 -22.14 13.88 7.25
N GLY A 61 -22.13 12.64 6.74
CA GLY A 61 -21.89 12.33 5.32
C GLY A 61 -20.42 12.42 4.90
N TRP A 62 -19.47 12.31 5.83
CA TRP A 62 -18.03 12.44 5.54
C TRP A 62 -17.40 11.17 4.94
N ASP A 63 -18.15 10.06 4.81
CA ASP A 63 -17.59 8.78 4.36
C ASP A 63 -16.85 8.91 3.01
N LYS A 64 -17.47 9.58 2.04
CA LYS A 64 -16.86 9.82 0.71
C LYS A 64 -15.58 10.66 0.77
N TYR A 65 -15.49 11.57 1.74
CA TYR A 65 -14.30 12.40 1.92
C TYR A 65 -13.14 11.54 2.45
N PHE A 66 -13.38 10.68 3.44
CA PHE A 66 -12.37 9.74 3.92
C PHE A 66 -11.96 8.73 2.85
N ASP A 67 -12.90 8.26 2.02
CA ASP A 67 -12.59 7.39 0.88
C ASP A 67 -11.68 8.09 -0.14
N MET A 68 -11.94 9.37 -0.45
CA MET A 68 -11.10 10.17 -1.34
C MET A 68 -9.69 10.42 -0.79
N LEU A 69 -9.56 10.52 0.54
CA LEU A 69 -8.27 10.69 1.20
C LEU A 69 -7.39 9.44 1.15
N ASN A 70 -8.00 8.25 1.06
CA ASN A 70 -7.27 7.01 0.85
C ASN A 70 -6.76 7.01 -0.60
N GLY A 71 -5.44 7.20 -0.77
CA GLY A 71 -4.81 7.37 -2.07
C GLY A 71 -5.05 6.17 -3.02
N PRO A 72 -4.79 6.35 -4.33
CA PRO A 72 -4.91 5.26 -5.29
C PRO A 72 -3.97 4.11 -4.93
N ILE A 73 -4.49 2.88 -4.95
CA ILE A 73 -3.68 1.66 -4.90
C ILE A 73 -3.26 1.34 -6.33
N TYR A 74 -1.97 1.15 -6.55
CA TYR A 74 -1.42 0.71 -7.84
C TYR A 74 -1.08 -0.78 -7.75
N PRO A 75 -2.00 -1.69 -8.13
CA PRO A 75 -1.78 -3.13 -7.99
C PRO A 75 -0.75 -3.69 -8.97
N ASP A 76 -0.45 -2.98 -10.06
CA ASP A 76 0.37 -3.46 -11.19
C ASP A 76 1.72 -2.70 -11.32
N LEU A 77 2.37 -2.35 -10.20
CA LEU A 77 3.66 -1.64 -10.21
C LEU A 77 4.81 -2.40 -10.87
#